data_AF-A0A8J9VD04-F1
#
_entry.id   AF-A0A8J9VD04-F1
#
_cell.length_a   1.000
_cell.length_b   1.000
_cell.length_c   1.000
_cell.angle_alpha   90.00
_cell.angle_beta   90.00
_cell.angle_gamma   90.00
#
_symmetry.space_group_name_H-M   'P 1'
#
loop_
_entity.id
_entity.type
_entity.pdbx_description
1 polymer ?
#
loop_
_entity_poly.entity_id
_entity_poly.type
_entity_poly.pdbx_seq_one_letter_code
_entity_poly.pdbx_strand_id
1 'polypeptide(L)'
;MPFISKDWRSPGEEWVKTQEGWEKKKVLECTAQRYAAISNFSSSDDNQQKWIASSGEEGEKPSDDVVARIPPHCHITIKCTREIAGFNGLSEAVRRLDFSSAVRDVRRFNYICALLELLLGGQKLPNLPGAAQKLLLSMLEQLADQVAQSKQNLNALRALLVALSALREAERRACWGRPLGSRALWGHHDHAIARITHIANSIRIQEPGPEVVPKLHDLPEECIREILLRISDHRDLDSASSAWTVMSSVCSEQRVWRELVKFHFTQSQIDSVHKDDKDIDWKKVFHQLRKLYGLREDAQYAETLSLCRHCKCLFWRSLGHPCIADQCPEYRERLKEAGGPLPPHPIPPAAFLKFFSL
;
A
#
# COMPACT_ATOMS: atom_id res chain seq x y z
N MET A 1 -10.76 -19.02 -20.63
CA MET A 1 -10.02 -19.48 -19.43
C MET A 1 -9.44 -18.25 -18.75
N PRO A 2 -9.78 -17.93 -17.50
CA PRO A 2 -9.17 -16.80 -16.82
C PRO A 2 -7.70 -17.13 -16.58
N PHE A 3 -6.80 -16.33 -17.14
CA PHE A 3 -5.37 -16.42 -16.90
C PHE A 3 -5.12 -16.10 -15.42
N ILE A 4 -4.87 -17.13 -14.61
CA ILE A 4 -4.34 -16.96 -13.26
C ILE A 4 -2.96 -16.31 -13.42
N SER A 5 -2.78 -15.13 -12.85
CA SER A 5 -1.50 -14.43 -12.86
C SER A 5 -0.44 -15.27 -12.14
N LYS A 6 0.85 -15.11 -12.47
CA LYS A 6 1.95 -15.79 -11.76
C LYS A 6 1.99 -15.51 -10.24
N ASP A 7 1.29 -14.47 -9.79
CA ASP A 7 1.08 -14.16 -8.38
C ASP A 7 -0.21 -14.84 -7.89
N TRP A 8 -0.05 -15.84 -7.01
CA TRP A 8 -1.16 -16.60 -6.41
C TRP A 8 -1.95 -15.79 -5.37
N ARG A 9 -1.43 -14.61 -4.95
CA ARG A 9 -2.07 -13.73 -3.95
C ARG A 9 -3.11 -12.80 -4.56
N SER A 10 -3.25 -12.81 -5.87
CA SER A 10 -4.22 -12.01 -6.62
C SER A 10 -5.21 -12.97 -7.28
N PRO A 11 -6.53 -12.75 -7.20
CA PRO A 11 -7.54 -13.61 -7.84
C PRO A 11 -7.52 -13.57 -9.38
N GLY A 12 -6.37 -13.22 -9.99
CA GLY A 12 -6.27 -12.78 -11.38
C GLY A 12 -6.66 -11.31 -11.53
N GLU A 13 -6.44 -10.78 -12.73
CA GLU A 13 -6.95 -9.47 -13.12
C GLU A 13 -8.19 -9.69 -13.99
N GLU A 14 -9.30 -9.01 -13.70
CA GLU A 14 -10.46 -8.99 -14.61
C GLU A 14 -10.13 -8.10 -15.81
N TRP A 15 -10.40 -8.60 -17.02
CA TRP A 15 -10.18 -7.88 -18.27
C TRP A 15 -11.52 -7.61 -18.95
N VAL A 16 -11.73 -6.37 -19.36
CA VAL A 16 -12.90 -5.91 -20.11
C VAL A 16 -12.45 -5.64 -21.54
N LYS A 17 -13.24 -6.14 -22.51
CA LYS A 17 -12.99 -5.86 -23.92
C LYS A 17 -13.50 -4.44 -24.22
N THR A 18 -12.58 -3.53 -24.51
CA THR A 18 -12.84 -2.16 -24.98
C THR A 18 -12.77 -2.10 -26.51
N GLN A 19 -13.09 -0.94 -27.10
CA GLN A 19 -12.99 -0.75 -28.56
C GLN A 19 -11.55 -0.85 -29.07
N GLU A 20 -10.55 -0.59 -28.21
CA GLU A 20 -9.12 -0.65 -28.53
C GLU A 20 -8.44 -1.97 -28.13
N GLY A 21 -9.17 -2.92 -27.53
CA GLY A 21 -8.62 -4.23 -27.17
C GLY A 21 -9.10 -4.76 -25.83
N TRP A 22 -8.21 -5.43 -25.09
CA TRP A 22 -8.51 -5.91 -23.74
C TRP A 22 -7.82 -4.99 -22.74
N GLU A 23 -8.60 -4.42 -21.83
CA GLU A 23 -8.10 -3.53 -20.79
C GLU A 23 -8.47 -4.08 -19.41
N LYS A 24 -7.62 -3.85 -18.40
CA LYS A 24 -7.88 -4.36 -17.05
C LYS A 24 -9.04 -3.57 -16.43
N LYS A 25 -10.06 -4.27 -15.92
CA LYS A 25 -11.24 -3.66 -15.29
C LYS A 25 -10.89 -2.64 -14.22
N LYS A 26 -9.87 -2.91 -13.39
CA LYS A 26 -9.38 -1.96 -12.37
C LYS A 26 -8.84 -0.65 -12.94
N VAL A 27 -8.30 -0.65 -14.16
CA VAL A 27 -7.85 0.56 -14.86
C VAL A 27 -9.07 1.39 -15.29
N LEU A 28 -10.14 0.72 -15.74
CA LEU A 28 -11.42 1.33 -16.09
C LEU A 28 -12.19 1.87 -14.86
N GLU A 29 -12.16 1.15 -13.73
CA GLU A 29 -12.81 1.57 -12.49
C GLU A 29 -12.06 2.71 -11.79
N CYS A 30 -10.72 2.66 -11.77
CA CYS A 30 -9.90 3.79 -11.30
C CYS A 30 -10.12 5.06 -12.12
N THR A 31 -10.50 4.93 -13.39
CA THR A 31 -10.67 6.08 -14.27
C THR A 31 -12.05 6.74 -14.18
N ALA A 32 -13.10 6.02 -13.82
CA ALA A 32 -14.42 6.62 -13.55
C ALA A 32 -14.44 7.46 -12.26
N GLN A 33 -13.67 7.06 -11.23
CA GLN A 33 -13.71 7.69 -9.90
C GLN A 33 -12.74 8.87 -9.75
N ARG A 34 -11.76 9.02 -10.64
CA ARG A 34 -10.81 10.16 -10.63
C ARG A 34 -11.50 11.50 -10.84
N TYR A 35 -12.56 11.59 -11.64
CA TYR A 35 -13.28 12.86 -11.83
C TYR A 35 -14.14 13.25 -10.62
N ALA A 36 -14.78 12.30 -9.95
CA ALA A 36 -15.62 12.60 -8.78
C ALA A 36 -14.81 12.93 -7.51
N ALA A 37 -13.62 12.34 -7.34
CA ALA A 37 -12.77 12.61 -6.18
C ALA A 37 -12.03 13.96 -6.27
N ILE A 38 -11.72 14.43 -7.49
CA ILE A 38 -11.09 15.74 -7.72
C ILE A 38 -12.12 16.86 -7.52
N SER A 39 -13.37 16.69 -7.99
CA SER A 39 -14.42 17.72 -7.84
C SER A 39 -14.93 17.86 -6.40
N ASN A 40 -14.96 16.78 -5.62
CA ASN A 40 -15.50 16.79 -4.26
C ASN A 40 -14.52 17.34 -3.21
N PHE A 41 -13.27 17.62 -3.59
CA PHE A 41 -12.28 18.25 -2.71
C PHE A 41 -12.18 19.77 -2.90
N SER A 42 -12.81 20.32 -3.95
CA SER A 42 -12.88 21.75 -4.24
C SER A 42 -14.29 22.30 -3.94
N SER A 43 -14.58 22.51 -2.66
CA SER A 43 -15.62 23.41 -2.15
C SER A 43 -15.21 23.69 -0.70
N SER A 44 -14.76 24.88 -0.29
CA SER A 44 -15.00 26.24 -0.80
C SER A 44 -13.72 27.07 -0.61
N ASP A 45 -13.54 28.09 -1.45
CA ASP A 45 -12.42 29.04 -1.50
C ASP A 45 -11.06 28.49 -1.97
N ASP A 46 -10.87 28.45 -3.28
CA ASP A 46 -9.73 29.18 -3.87
C ASP A 46 -9.87 29.31 -5.39
N ASN A 47 -10.04 30.54 -5.84
CA ASN A 47 -10.10 30.95 -7.24
C ASN A 47 -8.66 31.19 -7.74
N GLN A 48 -7.89 30.14 -8.04
CA GLN A 48 -6.66 30.25 -8.84
C GLN A 48 -6.05 28.88 -9.17
N GLN A 49 -6.38 28.32 -10.34
CA GLN A 49 -5.41 27.58 -11.17
C GLN A 49 -5.98 27.35 -12.57
N LYS A 50 -5.92 28.43 -13.35
CA LYS A 50 -5.85 28.39 -14.81
C LYS A 50 -4.37 28.16 -15.20
N TRP A 51 -4.12 27.85 -16.47
CA TRP A 51 -2.82 27.64 -17.16
C TRP A 51 -2.33 26.18 -17.12
N ILE A 52 -2.10 25.48 -18.23
CA ILE A 52 -1.57 25.91 -19.54
C ILE A 52 -2.30 25.19 -20.69
N ALA A 53 -2.98 25.96 -21.54
CA ALA A 53 -3.14 25.65 -22.97
C ALA A 53 -2.95 26.99 -23.68
N SER A 54 -1.76 27.18 -24.24
CA SER A 54 -1.36 28.41 -24.89
C SER A 54 -2.04 28.51 -26.26
N SER A 55 -2.78 29.61 -26.44
CA SER A 55 -2.88 30.45 -27.65
C SER A 55 -2.70 29.78 -29.03
N GLY A 56 -3.81 29.73 -29.79
CA GLY A 56 -3.77 29.53 -31.24
C GLY A 56 -5.14 29.15 -31.82
N GLU A 57 -5.88 30.17 -32.24
CA GLU A 57 -6.88 30.19 -33.34
C GLU A 57 -8.15 29.33 -33.28
N GLU A 58 -9.22 29.94 -33.80
CA GLU A 58 -10.59 29.46 -33.87
C GLU A 58 -10.73 28.25 -34.80
N GLY A 59 -11.51 27.25 -34.40
CA GLY A 59 -12.02 26.25 -35.32
C GLY A 59 -12.13 24.84 -34.74
N GLU A 60 -13.37 24.35 -34.73
CA GLU A 60 -13.76 22.93 -34.71
C GLU A 60 -13.64 22.17 -33.38
N LYS A 61 -14.80 21.69 -32.91
CA LYS A 61 -14.94 20.77 -31.78
C LYS A 61 -14.18 19.48 -32.08
N PRO A 62 -13.22 19.02 -31.26
CA PRO A 62 -12.66 17.71 -31.46
C PRO A 62 -13.63 16.67 -30.87
N SER A 63 -13.81 15.62 -31.67
CA SER A 63 -14.40 14.33 -31.34
C SER A 63 -13.80 13.71 -30.08
N ASP A 64 -14.51 12.68 -29.59
CA ASP A 64 -14.27 11.86 -28.39
C ASP A 64 -12.91 11.11 -28.41
N ASP A 65 -11.81 11.85 -28.55
CA ASP A 65 -10.44 11.33 -28.55
C ASP A 65 -10.05 10.96 -27.13
N VAL A 66 -9.60 9.72 -26.98
CA VAL A 66 -9.01 9.14 -25.78
C VAL A 66 -7.84 10.03 -25.35
N VAL A 67 -8.10 11.00 -24.45
CA VAL A 67 -7.06 11.79 -23.80
C VAL A 67 -6.10 10.81 -23.14
N ALA A 68 -4.89 10.67 -23.68
CA ALA A 68 -3.86 9.79 -23.16
C ALA A 68 -3.63 10.13 -21.68
N ARG A 69 -4.21 9.31 -20.79
CA ARG A 69 -4.25 9.60 -19.36
C ARG A 69 -2.86 9.45 -18.77
N ILE A 70 -2.32 10.55 -18.25
CA ILE A 70 -0.98 10.60 -17.66
C ILE A 70 -0.95 9.69 -16.41
N PRO A 71 -0.03 8.71 -16.32
CA PRO A 71 0.09 7.85 -15.14
C PRO A 71 0.38 8.65 -13.86
N PRO A 72 -0.10 8.20 -12.68
CA PRO A 72 0.17 8.88 -11.42
C PRO A 72 1.65 8.81 -11.07
N HIS A 73 2.28 9.99 -10.96
CA HIS A 73 3.70 10.16 -10.69
C HIS A 73 3.96 11.43 -9.89
N CYS A 74 5.01 11.44 -9.08
CA CYS A 74 5.40 12.59 -8.28
C CYS A 74 6.89 12.86 -8.44
N HIS A 75 7.27 14.02 -8.98
CA HIS A 75 8.66 14.47 -8.94
C HIS A 75 9.07 14.77 -7.50
N ILE A 76 10.26 14.32 -7.11
CA ILE A 76 10.82 14.58 -5.79
C ILE A 76 12.18 15.27 -5.91
N THR A 77 12.42 16.23 -5.02
CA THR A 77 13.74 16.82 -4.83
C THR A 77 14.56 15.95 -3.88
N ILE A 78 15.67 15.38 -4.34
CA ILE A 78 16.47 14.40 -3.56
C ILE A 78 17.40 15.08 -2.53
N LYS A 79 17.76 16.35 -2.75
CA LYS A 79 18.60 17.12 -1.82
C LYS A 79 17.73 17.97 -0.87
N CYS A 80 17.05 17.33 0.08
CA CYS A 80 16.37 18.06 1.15
C CYS A 80 17.41 18.57 2.16
N THR A 81 17.96 19.76 1.95
CA THR A 81 18.55 20.54 3.05
C THR A 81 17.43 21.15 3.89
N ARG A 82 17.72 21.59 5.12
CA ARG A 82 16.73 22.21 6.03
C ARG A 82 16.01 23.41 5.41
N GLU A 83 16.60 24.03 4.38
CA GLU A 83 16.06 25.16 3.61
C GLU A 83 15.25 24.74 2.35
N ILE A 84 15.40 23.49 1.87
CA ILE A 84 14.73 22.95 0.67
C ILE A 84 13.60 21.96 1.06
N ALA A 85 13.52 21.57 2.33
CA ALA A 85 12.52 20.64 2.86
C ALA A 85 11.04 21.12 2.71
N GLY A 86 10.82 22.38 2.33
CA GLY A 86 9.50 22.95 2.05
C GLY A 86 8.91 22.65 0.66
N PHE A 87 9.66 22.03 -0.27
CA PHE A 87 9.18 21.86 -1.66
C PHE A 87 8.40 20.57 -1.92
N ASN A 88 8.55 19.52 -1.11
CA ASN A 88 7.78 18.28 -1.27
C ASN A 88 6.71 18.21 -0.17
N GLY A 89 5.46 18.57 -0.47
CA GLY A 89 4.35 18.37 0.45
C GLY A 89 3.89 16.91 0.45
N LEU A 90 3.88 16.25 1.61
CA LEU A 90 3.40 14.86 1.73
C LEU A 90 1.99 14.69 1.15
N SER A 91 1.09 15.65 1.46
CA SER A 91 -0.28 15.63 0.96
C SER A 91 -0.37 15.70 -0.57
N GLU A 92 0.54 16.43 -1.21
CA GLU A 92 0.59 16.56 -2.66
C GLU A 92 1.13 15.30 -3.31
N ALA A 93 2.18 14.70 -2.74
CA ALA A 93 2.72 13.45 -3.25
C ALA A 93 1.71 12.30 -3.16
N VAL A 94 1.01 12.18 -2.03
CA VAL A 94 -0.05 11.18 -1.83
C VAL A 94 -1.18 11.34 -2.87
N ARG A 95 -1.54 12.58 -3.22
CA ARG A 95 -2.53 12.87 -4.28
C ARG A 95 -1.99 12.54 -5.67
N ARG A 96 -0.80 13.02 -6.03
CA ARG A 96 -0.18 12.78 -7.35
C ARG A 96 0.09 11.31 -7.64
N LEU A 97 0.38 10.54 -6.60
CA LEU A 97 0.57 9.09 -6.68
C LEU A 97 -0.73 8.31 -6.58
N ASP A 98 -1.88 8.98 -6.44
CA ASP A 98 -3.21 8.37 -6.41
C ASP A 98 -3.34 7.25 -5.36
N PHE A 99 -2.96 7.57 -4.12
CA PHE A 99 -3.02 6.60 -3.03
C PHE A 99 -4.45 6.18 -2.70
N SER A 100 -5.45 7.02 -2.97
CA SER A 100 -6.87 6.66 -2.84
C SER A 100 -7.24 5.47 -3.70
N SER A 101 -6.79 5.43 -4.97
CA SER A 101 -6.97 4.25 -5.81
C SER A 101 -6.07 3.10 -5.37
N ALA A 102 -4.88 3.37 -4.86
CA ALA A 102 -3.97 2.35 -4.33
C ALA A 102 -4.55 1.60 -3.12
N VAL A 103 -5.38 2.25 -2.29
CA VAL A 103 -6.12 1.60 -1.19
C VAL A 103 -7.12 0.56 -1.71
N ARG A 104 -7.61 0.69 -2.95
CA ARG A 104 -8.54 -0.28 -3.56
C ARG A 104 -7.81 -1.42 -4.28
N ASP A 105 -6.50 -1.26 -4.55
CA ASP A 105 -5.70 -2.29 -5.23
C ASP A 105 -5.07 -3.24 -4.19
N VAL A 106 -5.45 -4.52 -4.27
CA VAL A 106 -4.95 -5.59 -3.39
C VAL A 106 -3.41 -5.65 -3.36
N ARG A 107 -2.73 -5.34 -4.47
CA ARG A 107 -1.26 -5.41 -4.53
C ARG A 107 -0.58 -4.27 -3.76
N ARG A 108 -1.25 -3.13 -3.64
CA ARG A 108 -0.74 -1.91 -3.02
C ARG A 108 -1.29 -1.70 -1.60
N PHE A 109 -2.37 -2.38 -1.26
CA PHE A 109 -3.07 -2.25 0.03
C PHE A 109 -2.11 -2.31 1.23
N ASN A 110 -1.29 -3.38 1.31
CA ASN A 110 -0.36 -3.56 2.43
C ASN A 110 0.74 -2.49 2.48
N TYR A 111 1.16 -1.95 1.33
CA TYR A 111 2.09 -0.82 1.27
C TYR A 111 1.46 0.42 1.92
N ILE A 112 0.18 0.68 1.61
CA ILE A 112 -0.56 1.80 2.19
C ILE A 112 -0.79 1.61 3.69
N CYS A 113 -1.14 0.40 4.14
CA CYS A 113 -1.26 0.09 5.57
C CYS A 113 0.04 0.40 6.32
N ALA A 114 1.17 -0.12 5.84
CA ALA A 114 2.48 0.12 6.47
C ALA A 114 2.84 1.62 6.49
N LEU A 115 2.52 2.36 5.43
CA LEU A 115 2.70 3.81 5.42
C LEU A 115 1.86 4.51 6.49
N LEU A 116 0.58 4.17 6.59
CA LEU A 116 -0.33 4.75 7.58
C LEU A 116 0.08 4.37 9.01
N GLU A 117 0.53 3.13 9.24
CA GLU A 117 1.08 2.68 10.51
C GLU A 117 2.31 3.52 10.91
N LEU A 118 3.21 3.82 9.96
CA LEU A 118 4.39 4.67 10.23
C LEU A 118 4.03 6.14 10.51
N LEU A 119 2.93 6.64 9.96
CA LEU A 119 2.45 8.02 10.16
C LEU A 119 1.62 8.17 11.44
N LEU A 120 0.92 7.11 11.85
CA LEU A 120 0.24 7.04 13.15
C LEU A 120 1.23 6.72 14.29
N GLY A 121 2.24 5.90 14.00
CA GLY A 121 3.28 5.49 14.94
C GLY A 121 4.17 6.66 15.38
N GLY A 122 4.49 6.70 16.68
CA GLY A 122 5.41 7.69 17.25
C GLY A 122 4.87 9.12 17.29
N GLN A 123 3.55 9.32 17.35
CA GLN A 123 2.89 10.63 17.43
C GLN A 123 3.26 11.60 16.29
N LYS A 124 3.45 11.08 15.08
CA LYS A 124 3.76 11.93 13.91
C LYS A 124 2.55 12.66 13.36
N LEU A 125 1.33 12.08 13.44
CA LEU A 125 0.12 12.73 12.92
C LEU A 125 -0.06 14.18 13.45
N PRO A 126 0.17 14.48 14.74
CA PRO A 126 0.18 15.86 15.23
C PRO A 126 1.18 16.83 14.66
N ASN A 127 2.33 16.34 14.24
CA ASN A 127 3.39 17.19 13.69
C ASN A 127 3.15 17.49 12.20
N LEU A 128 2.21 16.79 11.55
CA LEU A 128 1.90 17.01 10.15
C LEU A 128 1.04 18.27 9.94
N PRO A 129 1.17 18.95 8.79
CA PRO A 129 0.25 20.01 8.40
C PRO A 129 -1.21 19.54 8.39
N GLY A 130 -2.15 20.40 8.78
CA GLY A 130 -3.58 20.04 8.87
C GLY A 130 -4.17 19.47 7.56
N ALA A 131 -3.67 19.90 6.39
CA ALA A 131 -4.05 19.32 5.10
C ALA A 131 -3.63 17.85 4.96
N ALA A 132 -2.42 17.51 5.44
CA ALA A 132 -1.94 16.12 5.46
C ALA A 132 -2.71 15.30 6.50
N GLN A 133 -3.02 15.85 7.67
CA GLN A 133 -3.86 15.16 8.67
C GLN A 133 -5.24 14.80 8.11
N LYS A 134 -5.92 15.75 7.46
CA LYS A 134 -7.21 15.52 6.78
C LYS A 134 -7.11 14.42 5.71
N LEU A 135 -6.05 14.47 4.88
CA LEU A 135 -5.83 13.48 3.83
C LEU A 135 -5.63 12.08 4.40
N LEU A 136 -4.85 11.95 5.47
CA LEU A 136 -4.58 10.65 6.11
C LEU A 136 -5.83 10.05 6.75
N LEU A 137 -6.65 10.84 7.43
CA LEU A 137 -7.92 10.37 7.97
C LEU A 137 -8.89 9.97 6.86
N SER A 138 -8.94 10.73 5.75
CA SER A 138 -9.73 10.34 4.59
C SER A 138 -9.24 9.02 3.97
N MET A 139 -7.92 8.80 3.87
CA MET A 139 -7.37 7.53 3.42
C MET A 139 -7.69 6.37 4.37
N LEU A 140 -7.64 6.59 5.69
CA LEU A 140 -8.02 5.60 6.68
C LEU A 140 -9.50 5.22 6.59
N GLU A 141 -10.38 6.19 6.33
CA GLU A 141 -11.81 5.96 6.07
C GLU A 141 -12.02 5.13 4.81
N GLN A 142 -11.37 5.49 3.70
CA GLN A 142 -11.40 4.70 2.47
C GLN A 142 -10.87 3.27 2.69
N LEU A 143 -9.82 3.11 3.50
CA LEU A 143 -9.26 1.81 3.84
C LEU A 143 -10.26 0.98 4.66
N ALA A 144 -10.91 1.58 5.65
CA ALA A 144 -11.95 0.92 6.42
C ALA A 144 -13.12 0.48 5.53
N ASP A 145 -13.55 1.31 4.57
CA ASP A 145 -14.57 0.94 3.58
C ASP A 145 -14.13 -0.22 2.69
N GLN A 146 -12.89 -0.21 2.19
CA GLN A 146 -12.36 -1.29 1.37
C GLN A 146 -12.27 -2.61 2.14
N VAL A 147 -11.86 -2.58 3.40
CA VAL A 147 -11.85 -3.78 4.27
C VAL A 147 -13.27 -4.22 4.60
N ALA A 148 -14.20 -3.30 4.80
CA ALA A 148 -15.60 -3.61 5.02
C ALA A 148 -16.25 -4.25 3.78
N GLN A 149 -15.85 -3.89 2.56
CA GLN A 149 -16.35 -4.47 1.32
C GLN A 149 -15.67 -5.82 1.01
N SER A 150 -14.34 -5.85 1.01
CA SER A 150 -13.56 -7.05 0.64
C SER A 150 -13.55 -8.14 1.72
N LYS A 151 -13.76 -7.77 2.99
CA LYS A 151 -13.58 -8.62 4.18
C LYS A 151 -12.16 -9.21 4.32
N GLN A 152 -11.18 -8.60 3.67
CA GLN A 152 -9.77 -9.01 3.71
C GLN A 152 -8.95 -8.06 4.59
N ASN A 153 -7.76 -8.51 5.03
CA ASN A 153 -6.79 -7.69 5.77
C ASN A 153 -7.33 -7.01 7.05
N LEU A 154 -8.25 -7.68 7.76
CA LEU A 154 -8.85 -7.19 9.01
C LEU A 154 -7.81 -6.86 10.09
N ASN A 155 -6.73 -7.64 10.15
CA ASN A 155 -5.66 -7.43 11.13
C ASN A 155 -4.92 -6.11 10.89
N ALA A 156 -4.70 -5.73 9.63
CA ALA A 156 -4.08 -4.44 9.28
C ALA A 156 -4.98 -3.27 9.70
N LEU A 157 -6.29 -3.35 9.41
CA LEU A 157 -7.24 -2.34 9.88
C LEU A 157 -7.27 -2.27 11.42
N ARG A 158 -7.29 -3.40 12.12
CA ARG A 158 -7.27 -3.43 13.59
C ARG A 158 -6.01 -2.77 14.15
N ALA A 159 -4.83 -3.06 13.59
CA ALA A 159 -3.58 -2.43 14.01
C ALA A 159 -3.62 -0.90 13.85
N LEU A 160 -4.12 -0.41 12.71
CA LEU A 160 -4.32 1.01 12.46
C LEU A 160 -5.31 1.65 13.44
N LEU A 161 -6.41 0.96 13.75
CA LEU A 161 -7.42 1.44 14.71
C LEU A 161 -6.90 1.53 16.14
N VAL A 162 -6.05 0.58 16.56
CA VAL A 162 -5.39 0.62 17.87
C VAL A 162 -4.49 1.86 17.94
N ALA A 163 -3.67 2.10 16.91
CA ALA A 163 -2.82 3.28 16.85
C ALA A 163 -3.63 4.59 16.82
N LEU A 164 -4.72 4.62 16.05
CA LEU A 164 -5.61 5.79 15.93
C LEU A 164 -6.36 6.08 17.25
N SER A 165 -6.79 5.03 17.96
CA SER A 165 -7.46 5.15 19.26
C SER A 165 -6.49 5.64 20.33
N ALA A 166 -5.27 5.10 20.37
CA ALA A 166 -4.22 5.57 21.27
C ALA A 166 -3.88 7.05 21.04
N LEU A 167 -3.83 7.49 19.77
CA LEU A 167 -3.66 8.90 19.44
C LEU A 167 -4.84 9.75 19.94
N ARG A 168 -6.08 9.32 19.68
CA ARG A 168 -7.30 10.01 20.13
C ARG A 168 -7.34 10.16 21.65
N GLU A 169 -6.94 9.13 22.39
CA GLU A 169 -6.86 9.15 23.85
C GLU A 169 -5.73 10.04 24.38
N ALA A 170 -4.57 10.05 23.71
CA ALA A 170 -3.47 10.94 24.07
C ALA A 170 -3.91 12.42 23.95
N GLU A 171 -4.57 12.77 22.85
CA GLU A 171 -5.10 14.13 22.62
C GLU A 171 -6.18 14.52 23.62
N ARG A 172 -7.10 13.60 23.97
CA ARG A 172 -8.13 13.86 24.99
C ARG A 172 -7.54 14.10 26.39
N ARG A 173 -6.41 13.46 26.70
CA ARG A 173 -5.69 13.62 27.97
C ARG A 173 -4.74 14.82 27.99
N ALA A 174 -4.47 15.45 26.85
CA ALA A 174 -3.65 16.65 26.79
C ALA A 174 -4.41 17.83 27.41
N CYS A 175 -4.28 17.99 28.74
CA CYS A 175 -4.87 19.09 29.49
C CYS A 175 -4.16 20.44 29.23
N TRP A 176 -2.96 20.40 28.65
CA TRP A 176 -2.13 21.56 28.34
C TRP A 176 -1.49 21.39 26.97
N GLY A 177 -1.69 22.38 26.10
CA GLY A 177 -1.32 22.32 24.69
C GLY A 177 -2.53 22.51 23.78
N ARG A 178 -2.33 23.11 22.60
CA ARG A 178 -3.41 23.22 21.61
C ARG A 178 -3.76 21.80 21.13
N PRO A 179 -5.04 21.37 21.15
CA PRO A 179 -5.43 20.15 20.45
C PRO A 179 -4.97 20.27 19.00
N LEU A 180 -4.63 19.15 18.36
CA LEU A 180 -4.37 19.05 16.92
C LEU A 180 -4.97 20.18 16.07
N GLY A 181 -4.17 21.23 15.81
CA GLY A 181 -4.58 22.44 15.10
C GLY A 181 -5.64 23.29 15.80
N SER A 182 -6.70 23.68 15.08
CA SER A 182 -7.82 24.44 15.65
C SER A 182 -8.84 23.50 16.30
N ARG A 183 -9.61 23.98 17.29
CA ARG A 183 -10.70 23.18 17.90
C ARG A 183 -11.68 22.64 16.86
N ALA A 184 -11.96 23.43 15.82
CA ALA A 184 -12.80 23.00 14.69
C ALA A 184 -12.14 21.86 13.89
N LEU A 185 -10.84 21.97 13.61
CA LEU A 185 -10.09 20.93 12.91
C LEU A 185 -10.11 19.61 13.69
N TRP A 186 -9.82 19.67 15.00
CA TRP A 186 -9.89 18.50 15.86
C TRP A 186 -11.30 17.93 15.96
N GLY A 187 -12.32 18.78 16.03
CA GLY A 187 -13.71 18.33 15.95
C GLY A 187 -13.97 17.50 14.69
N HIS A 188 -13.51 17.95 13.53
CA HIS A 188 -13.65 17.19 12.28
C HIS A 188 -12.86 15.87 12.33
N HIS A 189 -11.67 15.86 12.95
CA HIS A 189 -10.87 14.66 13.13
C HIS A 189 -11.54 13.64 14.06
N ASP A 190 -12.09 14.07 15.20
CA ASP A 190 -12.79 13.18 16.14
C ASP A 190 -14.02 12.55 15.48
N HIS A 191 -14.77 13.30 14.65
CA HIS A 191 -15.88 12.76 13.86
C HIS A 191 -15.41 11.75 12.80
N ALA A 192 -14.32 12.04 12.08
CA ALA A 192 -13.75 11.11 11.11
C ALA A 192 -13.30 9.80 11.79
N ILE A 193 -12.62 9.90 12.93
CA ILE A 193 -12.20 8.74 13.72
C ILE A 193 -13.43 7.94 14.18
N ALA A 194 -14.49 8.60 14.65
CA ALA A 194 -15.73 7.93 15.04
C ALA A 194 -16.38 7.17 13.88
N ARG A 195 -16.43 7.75 12.66
CA ARG A 195 -16.93 7.05 11.46
C ARG A 195 -16.07 5.84 11.10
N ILE A 196 -14.75 5.99 11.09
CA ILE A 196 -13.80 4.90 10.83
C ILE A 196 -14.01 3.74 11.82
N THR A 197 -14.12 4.05 13.12
CA THR A 197 -14.41 3.06 14.16
C THR A 197 -15.77 2.40 13.97
N HIS A 198 -16.80 3.15 13.58
CA HIS A 198 -18.13 2.62 13.30
C HIS A 198 -18.11 1.63 12.13
N ILE A 199 -17.47 1.99 11.01
CA ILE A 199 -17.31 1.11 9.84
C ILE A 199 -16.64 -0.18 10.28
N ALA A 200 -15.52 -0.10 11.00
CA ALA A 200 -14.79 -1.28 11.47
C ALA A 200 -15.62 -2.19 12.39
N ASN A 201 -16.39 -1.61 13.30
CA ASN A 201 -17.25 -2.37 14.23
C ASN A 201 -18.46 -3.02 13.53
N SER A 202 -18.89 -2.44 12.40
CA SER A 202 -19.97 -2.98 11.57
C SER A 202 -19.54 -4.19 10.73
N ILE A 203 -18.23 -4.45 10.61
CA ILE A 203 -17.74 -5.58 9.83
C ILE A 203 -18.18 -6.90 10.47
N ARG A 204 -18.86 -7.71 9.67
CA ARG A 204 -19.22 -9.09 9.98
C ARG A 204 -18.65 -10.00 8.90
N ILE A 205 -17.95 -11.05 9.32
CA ILE A 205 -17.58 -12.17 8.44
C ILE A 205 -18.77 -13.12 8.47
N GLN A 206 -19.42 -13.29 7.32
CA GLN A 206 -20.51 -14.25 7.21
C GLN A 206 -19.93 -15.64 7.03
N GLU A 207 -20.36 -16.58 7.85
CA GLU A 207 -20.03 -17.99 7.65
C GLU A 207 -20.75 -18.51 6.39
N PRO A 208 -20.11 -19.38 5.59
CA PRO A 208 -20.80 -20.06 4.51
C PRO A 208 -21.99 -20.83 5.08
N GLY A 209 -23.18 -20.71 4.48
CA GLY A 209 -24.40 -21.37 4.96
C GLY A 209 -24.24 -22.88 5.15
N PRO A 210 -25.08 -23.54 5.98
CA PRO A 210 -24.89 -24.93 6.38
C PRO A 210 -24.78 -25.90 5.19
N GLU A 211 -25.47 -25.61 4.10
CA GLU A 211 -25.48 -26.41 2.86
C GLU A 211 -24.16 -26.35 2.06
N VAL A 212 -23.31 -25.35 2.31
CA VAL A 212 -22.06 -25.15 1.55
C VAL A 212 -20.98 -26.08 2.11
N VAL A 213 -20.72 -27.18 1.41
CA VAL A 213 -19.66 -28.15 1.68
C VAL A 213 -18.69 -28.24 0.49
N PRO A 214 -17.39 -28.58 0.69
CA PRO A 214 -16.74 -28.85 1.97
C PRO A 214 -16.42 -27.56 2.76
N LYS A 215 -16.48 -27.64 4.08
CA LYS A 215 -15.96 -26.62 4.98
C LYS A 215 -14.45 -26.79 5.14
N LEU A 216 -13.78 -25.78 5.71
CA LEU A 216 -12.35 -25.84 5.97
C LEU A 216 -11.96 -27.03 6.88
N HIS A 217 -12.82 -27.37 7.85
CA HIS A 217 -12.60 -28.50 8.75
C HIS A 217 -12.81 -29.88 8.09
N ASP A 218 -13.46 -29.93 6.93
CA ASP A 218 -13.66 -31.16 6.15
C ASP A 218 -12.47 -31.48 5.24
N LEU A 219 -11.50 -30.54 5.11
CA LEU A 219 -10.35 -30.74 4.25
C LEU A 219 -9.33 -31.69 4.89
N PRO A 220 -8.72 -32.60 4.09
CA PRO A 220 -7.60 -33.41 4.56
C PRO A 220 -6.44 -32.55 5.09
N GLU A 221 -5.69 -33.10 6.04
CA GLU A 221 -4.57 -32.40 6.68
C GLU A 221 -3.51 -31.94 5.66
N GLU A 222 -3.32 -32.70 4.58
CA GLU A 222 -2.44 -32.36 3.46
C GLU A 222 -2.85 -31.07 2.75
N CYS A 223 -4.16 -30.85 2.58
CA CYS A 223 -4.69 -29.62 2.01
C CYS A 223 -4.49 -28.43 2.97
N ILE A 224 -4.72 -28.65 4.27
CA ILE A 224 -4.46 -27.63 5.30
C ILE A 224 -2.99 -27.24 5.33
N ARG A 225 -2.08 -28.23 5.22
CA ARG A 225 -0.64 -28.00 5.14
C ARG A 225 -0.26 -27.16 3.94
N GLU A 226 -0.78 -27.47 2.76
CA GLU A 226 -0.51 -26.65 1.58
C GLU A 226 -1.06 -25.21 1.71
N ILE A 227 -2.18 -25.00 2.41
CA ILE A 227 -2.68 -23.65 2.73
C ILE A 227 -1.70 -22.92 3.66
N LEU A 228 -1.28 -23.56 4.76
CA LEU A 228 -0.37 -22.97 5.74
C LEU A 228 1.02 -22.67 5.15
N LEU A 229 1.50 -23.49 4.21
CA LEU A 229 2.76 -23.25 3.49
C LEU A 229 2.74 -21.99 2.61
N ARG A 230 1.57 -21.43 2.31
CA ARG A 230 1.45 -20.17 1.56
C ARG A 230 1.44 -18.94 2.45
N ILE A 231 1.28 -19.10 3.76
CA ILE A 231 1.30 -18.00 4.71
C ILE A 231 2.73 -17.47 4.83
N SER A 232 2.90 -16.17 4.54
CA SER A 232 4.21 -15.52 4.59
C SER A 232 4.49 -14.75 5.89
N ASP A 233 3.49 -14.55 6.74
CA ASP A 233 3.66 -13.88 8.03
C ASP A 233 3.60 -14.92 9.16
N HIS A 234 4.62 -14.92 10.02
CA HIS A 234 4.65 -15.84 11.16
C HIS A 234 3.51 -15.57 12.15
N ARG A 235 3.01 -14.32 12.24
CA ARG A 235 1.91 -13.95 13.14
C ARG A 235 0.60 -14.60 12.72
N ASP A 236 0.41 -14.78 11.41
CA ASP A 236 -0.75 -15.47 10.87
C ASP A 236 -0.65 -16.99 11.12
N LEU A 237 0.57 -17.57 11.09
CA LEU A 237 0.80 -18.96 11.51
C LEU A 237 0.51 -19.17 13.00
N ASP A 238 0.97 -18.27 13.87
CA ASP A 238 0.70 -18.33 15.31
C ASP A 238 -0.82 -18.21 15.60
N SER A 239 -1.51 -17.34 14.84
CA SER A 239 -2.96 -17.17 14.92
C SER A 239 -3.72 -18.40 14.42
N ALA A 240 -3.29 -19.01 13.30
CA ALA A 240 -3.86 -20.24 12.78
C ALA A 240 -3.67 -21.41 13.76
N SER A 241 -2.48 -21.52 14.36
CA SER A 241 -2.18 -22.52 15.39
C SER A 241 -3.09 -22.40 16.61
N SER A 242 -3.49 -21.17 16.97
CA SER A 242 -4.37 -20.91 18.11
C SER A 242 -5.87 -21.12 17.77
N ALA A 243 -6.23 -21.13 16.49
CA ALA A 243 -7.62 -21.20 16.05
C ALA A 243 -8.18 -22.62 16.04
N TRP A 244 -7.37 -23.64 15.71
CA TRP A 244 -7.83 -25.01 15.52
C TRP A 244 -6.72 -26.05 15.77
N THR A 245 -7.08 -27.20 16.34
CA THR A 245 -6.12 -28.26 16.73
C THR A 245 -5.35 -28.85 15.56
N VAL A 246 -6.01 -29.09 14.40
CA VAL A 246 -5.32 -29.59 13.20
C VAL A 246 -4.33 -28.56 12.66
N MET A 247 -4.72 -27.28 12.61
CA MET A 247 -3.78 -26.20 12.26
C MET A 247 -2.62 -26.11 13.26
N SER A 248 -2.87 -26.32 14.54
CA SER A 248 -1.81 -26.35 15.58
C SER A 248 -0.81 -27.48 15.35
N SER A 249 -1.30 -28.69 15.03
CA SER A 249 -0.46 -29.84 14.65
C SER A 249 0.41 -29.51 13.44
N VAL A 250 -0.21 -29.02 12.36
CA VAL A 250 0.49 -28.72 11.10
C VAL A 250 1.46 -27.54 11.25
N CYS A 251 1.10 -26.48 11.99
CA CYS A 251 1.99 -25.36 12.28
C CYS A 251 3.20 -25.76 13.14
N SER A 252 3.14 -26.88 13.85
CA SER A 252 4.27 -27.41 14.63
C SER A 252 5.27 -28.20 13.76
N GLU A 253 4.92 -28.49 12.50
CA GLU A 253 5.81 -29.20 11.58
C GLU A 253 7.02 -28.34 11.18
N GLN A 254 8.20 -28.98 11.19
CA GLN A 254 9.45 -28.35 10.74
C GLN A 254 9.40 -27.87 9.28
N ARG A 255 8.59 -28.52 8.42
CA ARG A 255 8.44 -28.13 7.02
C ARG A 255 7.86 -26.73 6.87
N VAL A 256 6.83 -26.37 7.66
CA VAL A 256 6.18 -25.06 7.57
C VAL A 256 7.17 -23.94 7.88
N TRP A 257 7.91 -24.07 8.98
CA TRP A 257 8.91 -23.08 9.38
C TRP A 257 10.12 -23.04 8.45
N ARG A 258 10.56 -24.18 7.93
CA ARG A 258 11.65 -24.23 6.94
C ARG A 258 11.31 -23.46 5.67
N GLU A 259 10.10 -23.64 5.13
CA GLU A 259 9.69 -22.92 3.92
C GLU A 259 9.49 -21.42 4.21
N LEU A 260 8.99 -21.06 5.39
CA LEU A 260 8.92 -19.66 5.83
C LEU A 260 10.32 -19.02 5.95
N VAL A 261 11.33 -19.76 6.45
CA VAL A 261 12.72 -19.31 6.50
C VAL A 261 13.28 -19.08 5.10
N LYS A 262 13.12 -20.04 4.19
CA LYS A 262 13.59 -19.91 2.80
C LYS A 262 12.91 -18.76 2.04
N PHE A 263 11.66 -18.47 2.39
CA PHE A 263 10.92 -17.35 1.82
C PHE A 263 11.54 -16.00 2.20
N HIS A 264 11.89 -15.81 3.47
CA HIS A 264 12.40 -14.52 3.97
C HIS A 264 13.92 -14.36 3.85
N PHE A 265 14.69 -15.44 4.00
CA PHE A 265 16.14 -15.36 4.15
C PHE A 265 16.87 -16.01 2.97
N THR A 266 18.04 -15.46 2.66
CA THR A 266 18.96 -16.03 1.65
C THR A 266 19.70 -17.23 2.21
N GLN A 267 20.18 -18.13 1.35
CA GLN A 267 20.95 -19.30 1.80
C GLN A 267 22.16 -18.90 2.65
N SER A 268 22.89 -17.84 2.26
CA SER A 268 24.01 -17.29 3.03
C SER A 268 23.63 -16.81 4.43
N GLN A 269 22.41 -16.29 4.62
CA GLN A 269 21.92 -15.88 5.95
C GLN A 269 21.53 -17.11 6.78
N ILE A 270 21.00 -18.15 6.15
CA ILE A 270 20.63 -19.40 6.83
C ILE A 270 21.90 -20.11 7.31
N ASP A 271 22.90 -20.25 6.44
CA ASP A 271 24.18 -20.90 6.72
C ASP A 271 25.01 -20.16 7.81
N SER A 272 24.74 -18.88 8.05
CA SER A 272 25.42 -18.10 9.09
C SER A 272 24.96 -18.48 10.51
N VAL A 273 23.71 -18.93 10.64
CA VAL A 273 23.10 -19.36 11.90
C VAL A 273 23.20 -20.88 12.08
N HIS A 274 23.38 -21.62 10.98
CA HIS A 274 23.29 -23.06 10.97
C HIS A 274 24.45 -23.71 10.20
N LYS A 275 25.25 -24.54 10.90
CA LYS A 275 26.38 -25.28 10.33
C LYS A 275 26.36 -26.80 10.55
N ASP A 276 25.58 -27.33 11.50
CA ASP A 276 25.55 -28.77 11.85
C ASP A 276 24.11 -29.32 11.99
N ASP A 277 23.87 -30.50 11.41
CA ASP A 277 22.57 -30.96 10.86
C ASP A 277 22.01 -32.24 11.53
N LYS A 278 21.69 -32.21 12.83
CA LYS A 278 21.04 -33.37 13.46
C LYS A 278 19.73 -33.11 14.21
N ASP A 279 19.41 -31.88 14.57
CA ASP A 279 18.11 -31.55 15.17
C ASP A 279 17.77 -30.07 14.98
N ILE A 280 17.32 -29.71 13.78
CA ILE A 280 17.04 -28.31 13.43
C ILE A 280 15.62 -27.95 13.81
N ASP A 281 15.50 -27.06 14.80
CA ASP A 281 14.27 -26.37 15.12
C ASP A 281 14.13 -25.12 14.23
N TRP A 282 13.47 -25.26 13.08
CA TRP A 282 13.28 -24.20 12.10
C TRP A 282 12.49 -23.02 12.66
N LYS A 283 11.64 -23.21 13.68
CA LYS A 283 10.94 -22.12 14.35
C LYS A 283 11.93 -21.24 15.13
N LYS A 284 12.87 -21.85 15.86
CA LYS A 284 13.95 -21.10 16.53
C LYS A 284 14.86 -20.40 15.53
N VAL A 285 15.27 -21.10 14.47
CA VAL A 285 16.10 -20.52 13.39
C VAL A 285 15.41 -19.29 12.78
N PHE A 286 14.10 -19.39 12.48
CA PHE A 286 13.32 -18.28 11.97
C PHE A 286 13.38 -17.05 12.89
N HIS A 287 13.11 -17.22 14.19
CA HIS A 287 13.11 -16.09 15.12
C HIS A 287 14.51 -15.50 15.33
N GLN A 288 15.57 -16.33 15.28
CA GLN A 288 16.95 -15.86 15.33
C GLN A 288 17.32 -15.03 14.10
N LEU A 289 17.05 -15.54 12.90
CA LEU A 289 17.28 -14.82 11.63
C LEU A 289 16.47 -13.52 11.57
N ARG A 290 15.21 -13.56 11.99
CA ARG A 290 14.35 -12.36 12.07
C ARG A 290 14.96 -11.29 12.98
N LYS A 291 15.55 -11.68 14.11
CA LYS A 291 16.20 -10.75 15.04
C LYS A 291 17.49 -10.16 14.46
N LEU A 292 18.25 -10.95 13.69
CA LEU A 292 19.55 -10.54 13.12
C LEU A 292 19.40 -9.70 11.84
N TYR A 293 18.50 -10.09 10.94
CA TYR A 293 18.41 -9.53 9.59
C TYR A 293 17.10 -8.79 9.32
N GLY A 294 16.10 -8.89 10.20
CA GLY A 294 14.73 -8.46 9.91
C GLY A 294 14.03 -9.38 8.91
N LEU A 295 12.80 -9.05 8.52
CA LEU A 295 12.10 -9.74 7.44
C LEU A 295 12.33 -9.03 6.12
N ARG A 296 12.28 -9.76 5.00
CA ARG A 296 12.53 -9.20 3.66
C ARG A 296 11.45 -8.19 3.29
N GLU A 297 11.81 -6.92 3.07
CA GLU A 297 10.85 -5.84 2.79
C GLU A 297 10.21 -5.95 1.39
N ASP A 298 10.92 -6.46 0.40
CA ASP A 298 10.43 -6.68 -0.97
C ASP A 298 9.36 -7.78 -1.05
N ALA A 299 9.41 -8.76 -0.15
CA ALA A 299 8.43 -9.84 -0.06
C ALA A 299 7.16 -9.46 0.74
N GLN A 300 7.22 -8.35 1.49
CA GLN A 300 6.09 -7.84 2.29
C GLN A 300 5.02 -7.17 1.43
N TYR A 301 5.42 -6.57 0.30
CA TYR A 301 4.51 -5.78 -0.55
C TYR A 301 4.51 -6.34 -1.97
N ALA A 302 3.34 -6.71 -2.47
CA ALA A 302 3.21 -7.19 -3.85
C ALA A 302 3.55 -6.09 -4.89
N GLU A 303 3.28 -4.83 -4.54
CA GLU A 303 3.75 -3.68 -5.30
C GLU A 303 4.30 -2.58 -4.37
N THR A 304 5.43 -2.01 -4.77
CA THR A 304 6.08 -0.87 -4.09
C THR A 304 6.21 0.31 -5.04
N LEU A 305 6.35 1.52 -4.47
CA LEU A 305 6.74 2.68 -5.27
C LEU A 305 8.13 2.48 -5.85
N SER A 306 8.35 3.03 -7.04
CA SER A 306 9.65 3.03 -7.71
C SER A 306 10.14 4.45 -7.92
N LEU A 307 11.43 4.69 -7.67
CA LEU A 307 12.11 5.94 -7.99
C LEU A 307 12.84 5.80 -9.33
N CYS A 308 12.46 6.65 -10.28
CA CYS A 308 13.19 6.80 -11.52
C CYS A 308 14.50 7.55 -11.28
N ARG A 309 15.62 6.96 -11.71
CA ARG A 309 16.94 7.57 -11.56
C ARG A 309 17.21 8.71 -12.54
N HIS A 310 16.43 8.79 -13.63
CA HIS A 310 16.58 9.79 -14.69
C HIS A 310 15.82 11.08 -14.35
N CYS A 311 14.50 11.01 -14.19
CA CYS A 311 13.65 12.19 -13.94
C CYS A 311 13.31 12.45 -12.46
N LYS A 312 13.80 11.60 -11.55
CA LYS A 312 13.54 11.67 -10.10
C LYS A 312 12.04 11.64 -9.75
N CYS A 313 11.25 10.90 -10.52
CA CYS A 313 9.85 10.64 -10.22
C CYS A 313 9.69 9.40 -9.34
N LEU A 314 8.81 9.49 -8.35
CA LEU A 314 8.15 8.36 -7.72
C LEU A 314 6.93 7.96 -8.55
N PHE A 315 6.69 6.66 -8.70
CA PHE A 315 5.54 6.11 -9.43
C PHE A 315 5.26 4.65 -9.05
N TRP A 316 4.06 4.17 -9.36
CA TRP A 316 3.71 2.75 -9.25
C TRP A 316 4.23 2.00 -10.49
N ARG A 317 5.03 0.95 -10.29
CA ARG A 317 5.69 0.24 -11.39
C ARG A 317 4.70 -0.30 -12.43
N SER A 318 3.53 -0.76 -11.98
CA SER A 318 2.49 -1.28 -12.88
C SER A 318 1.78 -0.21 -13.70
N LEU A 319 1.88 1.07 -13.32
CA LEU A 319 1.27 2.20 -14.04
C LEU A 319 2.27 2.96 -14.90
N GLY A 320 3.58 2.83 -14.61
CA GLY A 320 4.61 3.60 -15.30
C GLY A 320 4.60 5.08 -14.93
N HIS A 321 5.38 5.87 -15.67
CA HIS A 321 5.42 7.32 -15.55
C HIS A 321 5.91 7.95 -16.87
N PRO A 322 5.55 9.20 -17.16
CA PRO A 322 6.10 9.94 -18.29
C PRO A 322 7.57 10.29 -18.03
N CYS A 323 8.49 9.41 -18.42
CA CYS A 323 9.91 9.63 -18.19
C CYS A 323 10.49 10.62 -19.21
N ILE A 324 11.35 11.53 -18.76
CA ILE A 324 12.14 12.39 -19.66
C ILE A 324 13.01 11.57 -20.62
N ALA A 325 13.45 10.37 -20.19
CA ALA A 325 14.25 9.48 -21.01
C ALA A 325 13.47 8.86 -22.18
N ASP A 326 12.15 8.79 -22.07
CA ASP A 326 11.30 8.27 -23.14
C ASP A 326 10.81 9.39 -24.06
N GLN A 327 10.73 10.61 -23.54
CA GLN A 327 10.25 11.80 -24.27
C GLN A 327 11.33 12.47 -25.12
N CYS A 328 12.61 12.30 -24.80
CA CYS A 328 13.71 12.94 -25.52
C CYS A 328 14.62 11.91 -26.22
N PRO A 329 14.55 11.79 -27.57
CA PRO A 329 15.37 10.85 -28.33
C PRO A 329 16.87 11.01 -28.10
N GLU A 330 17.35 12.26 -28.04
CA GLU A 330 18.77 12.58 -27.81
C GLU A 330 19.25 12.10 -26.43
N TYR A 331 18.44 12.28 -25.39
CA TYR A 331 18.76 11.78 -24.05
C TYR A 331 18.73 10.25 -23.98
N ARG A 332 17.82 9.62 -24.74
CA ARG A 332 17.72 8.16 -24.86
C ARG A 332 18.95 7.57 -25.54
N GLU A 333 19.50 8.23 -26.56
CA GLU A 333 20.73 7.81 -27.22
C GLU A 333 21.94 7.91 -26.29
N ARG A 334 22.10 9.03 -25.59
CA ARG A 334 23.13 9.19 -24.54
C ARG A 334 23.03 8.12 -23.45
N LEU A 335 21.81 7.72 -23.09
CA LEU A 335 21.58 6.62 -22.15
C LEU A 335 22.03 5.27 -22.70
N LYS A 336 21.80 4.99 -23.98
CA LYS A 336 22.28 3.75 -24.62
C LYS A 336 23.81 3.70 -24.64
N GLU A 337 24.46 4.82 -24.93
CA GLU A 337 25.92 4.95 -24.91
C GLU A 337 26.50 4.76 -23.50
N ALA A 338 25.79 5.22 -22.47
CA ALA A 338 26.20 5.13 -21.07
C ALA A 338 25.90 3.76 -20.39
N GLY A 339 25.55 2.73 -21.15
CA GLY A 339 25.27 1.38 -20.62
C GLY A 339 23.79 1.04 -20.42
N GLY A 340 22.88 1.84 -20.96
CA GLY A 340 21.44 1.57 -21.00
C GLY A 340 20.64 2.12 -19.80
N PRO A 341 19.30 1.99 -19.85
CA PRO A 341 18.42 2.48 -18.77
C PRO A 341 18.63 1.67 -17.49
N LEU A 342 18.84 2.37 -16.38
CA LEU A 342 18.97 1.73 -15.07
C LEU A 342 17.58 1.33 -14.55
N PRO A 343 17.44 0.14 -13.94
CA PRO A 343 16.16 -0.26 -13.38
C PRO A 343 15.72 0.72 -12.28
N PRO A 344 14.42 1.07 -12.22
CA PRO A 344 13.87 1.91 -11.16
C PRO A 344 14.15 1.30 -9.78
N HIS A 345 14.50 2.15 -8.81
CA HIS A 345 14.82 1.70 -7.46
C HIS A 345 13.53 1.55 -6.64
N PRO A 346 13.25 0.38 -6.02
CA PRO A 346 12.08 0.22 -5.17
C PRO A 346 12.22 1.08 -3.90
N ILE A 347 11.11 1.67 -3.46
CA ILE A 347 11.04 2.57 -2.31
C ILE A 347 10.07 1.96 -1.29
N PRO A 348 10.56 1.44 -0.14
CA PRO A 348 9.73 1.02 0.97
C PRO A 348 8.98 2.19 1.63
N PRO A 349 7.88 1.95 2.37
CA PRO A 349 7.10 3.01 3.04
C PRO A 349 7.95 3.92 3.94
N ALA A 350 8.88 3.36 4.72
CA ALA A 350 9.77 4.14 5.57
C ALA A 350 10.76 5.02 4.77
N ALA A 351 11.23 4.56 3.61
CA ALA A 351 12.10 5.33 2.73
C ALA A 351 11.31 6.44 2.01
N PHE A 352 10.06 6.17 1.62
CA PHE A 352 9.16 7.16 1.03
C PHE A 352 9.00 8.39 1.95
N LEU A 353 8.78 8.15 3.25
CA LEU A 353 8.64 9.22 4.23
C LEU A 353 9.88 10.11 4.38
N LYS A 354 11.08 9.62 4.04
CA LYS A 354 12.33 10.42 4.12
C LYS A 354 12.41 11.51 3.05
N PHE A 355 11.56 11.48 2.02
CA PHE A 355 11.51 12.53 1.00
C PHE A 355 10.73 13.78 1.45
N PHE A 356 10.09 13.73 2.61
CA PHE A 356 9.22 14.78 3.13
C PHE A 356 9.72 15.29 4.48
N SER A 357 9.52 16.57 4.77
CA SER A 357 9.68 17.11 6.11
C SER A 357 8.43 16.75 6.92
N LEU A 358 8.59 15.93 7.96
CA LEU A 358 7.50 15.46 8.83
C LEU A 358 7.61 16.01 10.25
#